data_AF-A0A1B1EU46-F1
#
_entry.id   AF-A0A1B1EU46-F1
#
_cell.length_a   1.000
_cell.length_b   1.000
_cell.length_c   1.000
_cell.angle_alpha   90.00
_cell.angle_beta   90.00
_cell.angle_gamma   90.00
#
_symmetry.space_group_name_H-M   'P 1'
#
loop_
_entity.id
_entity.type
_entity.pdbx_description
1 polymer ?
#
loop_
_entity_poly.entity_id
_entity_poly.type
_entity_poly.pdbx_seq_one_letter_code
_entity_poly.pdbx_strand_id
1 'polypeptide(L)'
;MSHPKTDEEIVYSTNYNFTLDVEKLLNNSTTTRKVMRLQRRKNLRYTPRPQNPFMLYRRDMAAKSEFVGLKSSEVSKKIGMMWKNETTEVKDLFNAMARLAEKRHSEKYSDYSYTPKRKKKESQ
;
A
#
# COMPACT_ATOMS: atom_id res chain seq x y z
N MET A 1 23.66 -0.61 25.04
CA MET A 1 22.89 0.34 24.20
C MET A 1 21.90 -0.47 23.40
N SER A 2 20.59 -0.28 23.58
CA SER A 2 19.58 -0.97 22.77
C SER A 2 19.59 -0.32 21.38
N HIS A 3 19.97 -1.07 20.35
CA HIS A 3 19.79 -0.59 18.99
C HIS A 3 18.28 -0.44 18.72
N PRO A 4 17.83 0.67 18.10
CA PRO A 4 16.45 0.77 17.67
C PRO A 4 16.18 -0.33 16.64
N LYS A 5 15.07 -1.07 16.82
CA LYS A 5 14.70 -2.15 15.90
C LYS A 5 14.57 -1.61 14.48
N THR A 6 15.10 -2.35 13.52
CA THR A 6 14.95 -2.00 12.10
C THR A 6 13.49 -2.17 11.66
N ASP A 7 13.09 -1.48 10.59
CA ASP A 7 11.73 -1.66 10.05
C ASP A 7 11.48 -3.11 9.60
N GLU A 8 12.50 -3.80 9.09
CA GLU A 8 12.47 -5.23 8.77
C GLU A 8 12.20 -6.07 10.02
N GLU A 9 12.94 -5.85 11.11
CA GLU A 9 12.72 -6.55 12.38
C GLU A 9 11.31 -6.32 12.93
N ILE A 10 10.79 -5.09 12.88
CA ILE A 10 9.42 -4.77 13.34
C ILE A 10 8.40 -5.59 12.54
N VAL A 11 8.58 -5.70 11.23
CA VAL A 11 7.63 -6.38 10.34
C VAL A 11 7.71 -7.90 10.47
N TYR A 12 8.89 -8.49 10.61
CA TYR A 12 9.04 -9.94 10.72
C TYR A 12 8.93 -10.48 12.15
N SER A 13 9.13 -9.65 13.18
CA SER A 13 8.98 -10.05 14.59
C SER A 13 7.57 -9.82 15.15
N THR A 14 6.62 -9.38 14.32
CA THR A 14 5.25 -9.08 14.77
C THR A 14 4.44 -10.36 14.99
N ASN A 15 3.52 -10.31 15.95
CA ASN A 15 2.49 -11.35 16.15
C ASN A 15 1.23 -11.08 15.30
N TYR A 16 1.27 -10.06 14.44
CA TYR A 16 0.17 -9.73 13.55
C TYR A 16 -0.04 -10.84 12.51
N ASN A 17 -1.27 -11.35 12.42
CA ASN A 17 -1.63 -12.39 11.45
C ASN A 17 -2.02 -11.75 10.12
N PHE A 18 -1.06 -11.71 9.18
CA PHE A 18 -1.31 -11.21 7.84
C PHE A 18 -2.16 -12.16 7.01
N THR A 19 -3.13 -11.62 6.29
CA THR A 19 -3.97 -12.37 5.36
C THR A 19 -3.23 -12.65 4.05
N LEU A 20 -2.35 -11.73 3.64
CA LEU A 20 -1.48 -11.85 2.48
C LEU A 20 -0.02 -11.92 2.91
N ASP A 21 0.79 -12.60 2.10
CA ASP A 21 2.23 -12.61 2.26
C ASP A 21 2.82 -11.18 2.31
N VAL A 22 3.76 -10.96 3.23
CA VAL A 22 4.38 -9.66 3.51
C VAL A 22 5.08 -9.13 2.25
N GLU A 23 5.80 -9.97 1.53
CA GLU A 23 6.47 -9.59 0.29
C GLU A 23 5.48 -9.15 -0.78
N LYS A 24 4.35 -9.84 -0.86
CA LYS A 24 3.25 -9.46 -1.76
C LYS A 24 2.67 -8.09 -1.38
N LEU A 25 2.53 -7.77 -0.10
CA LEU A 25 2.00 -6.48 0.37
C LEU A 25 2.95 -5.32 0.05
N LEU A 26 4.24 -5.49 0.34
CA LEU A 26 5.27 -4.46 0.15
C LEU A 26 5.48 -4.09 -1.34
N ASN A 27 5.21 -5.03 -2.25
CA ASN A 27 5.34 -4.80 -3.68
C ASN A 27 4.05 -4.25 -4.33
N ASN A 28 4.20 -3.25 -5.20
CA ASN A 28 3.10 -2.70 -5.99
C ASN A 28 2.44 -3.77 -6.89
N SER A 29 1.10 -3.79 -6.93
CA SER A 29 0.36 -4.72 -7.80
C SER A 29 0.58 -4.40 -9.28
N THR A 30 1.04 -5.40 -10.03
CA THR A 30 1.23 -5.34 -11.49
C THR A 30 -0.06 -5.62 -12.28
N THR A 31 -1.09 -6.14 -11.62
CA THR A 31 -2.34 -6.59 -12.27
C THR A 31 -3.47 -5.56 -12.22
N THR A 32 -3.21 -4.36 -11.70
CA THR A 32 -4.25 -3.32 -11.69
C THR A 32 -4.68 -2.95 -13.10
N ARG A 33 -5.98 -2.64 -13.29
CA ARG A 33 -6.53 -2.20 -14.60
C ARG A 33 -5.72 -1.06 -15.22
N LYS A 34 -5.23 -0.13 -14.41
CA LYS A 34 -4.40 1.00 -14.86
C LYS A 34 -3.05 0.52 -15.38
N VAL A 35 -2.36 -0.34 -14.64
CA VAL A 35 -1.06 -0.90 -15.06
C VAL A 35 -1.23 -1.71 -16.34
N MET A 36 -2.22 -2.62 -16.39
CA MET A 36 -2.50 -3.39 -17.61
C MET A 36 -2.81 -2.50 -18.82
N ARG A 37 -3.60 -1.44 -18.65
CA ARG A 37 -3.91 -0.49 -19.72
C ARG A 37 -2.67 0.27 -20.21
N LEU A 38 -1.77 0.64 -19.31
CA LEU A 38 -0.56 1.40 -19.65
C LEU A 38 0.49 0.51 -20.32
N GLN A 39 0.63 -0.74 -19.88
CA GLN A 39 1.43 -1.76 -20.56
C GLN A 39 0.95 -1.98 -22.00
N ARG A 40 -0.36 -2.13 -22.22
CA ARG A 40 -0.94 -2.27 -23.58
C ARG A 40 -0.64 -1.08 -24.49
N ARG A 41 -0.58 0.14 -23.93
CA ARG A 41 -0.30 1.37 -24.70
C ARG A 41 1.19 1.62 -24.91
N LYS A 42 2.07 0.68 -24.54
CA LYS A 42 3.55 0.84 -24.52
C LYS A 42 3.99 2.14 -23.84
N ASN A 43 3.19 2.66 -22.90
CA ASN A 43 3.53 3.87 -22.18
C ASN A 43 4.38 3.46 -20.96
N LEU A 44 5.67 3.27 -21.24
CA LEU A 44 6.66 2.68 -20.33
C LEU A 44 7.04 3.58 -19.14
N ARG A 45 6.59 4.84 -19.12
CA ARG A 45 7.00 5.82 -18.09
C ARG A 45 6.07 5.89 -16.88
N TYR A 46 5.16 4.93 -16.71
CA TYR A 46 4.29 4.92 -15.53
C TYR A 46 4.88 4.10 -14.39
N THR A 47 5.36 4.82 -13.39
CA THR A 47 5.72 4.25 -12.10
C THR A 47 4.55 4.47 -11.12
N PRO A 48 3.97 3.40 -10.52
CA PRO A 48 2.96 3.54 -9.48
C PRO A 48 3.55 4.22 -8.24
N ARG A 49 2.72 4.83 -7.40
CA ARG A 49 3.21 5.40 -6.13
C ARG A 49 3.62 4.27 -5.17
N PRO A 50 4.57 4.48 -4.24
CA PRO A 50 4.74 3.58 -3.12
C PRO A 50 3.44 3.49 -2.30
N GLN A 51 3.24 2.34 -1.65
CA GLN A 51 2.03 2.09 -0.85
C GLN A 51 2.17 2.79 0.50
N ASN A 52 1.14 3.53 0.90
CA ASN A 52 1.07 4.11 2.24
C ASN A 52 0.53 3.07 3.26
N PRO A 53 0.61 3.34 4.58
CA PRO A 53 0.22 2.40 5.63
C PRO A 53 -1.22 1.90 5.47
N PHE A 54 -2.16 2.82 5.21
CA PHE A 54 -3.57 2.48 5.03
C PHE A 54 -3.81 1.61 3.80
N MET A 55 -3.11 1.85 2.68
CA MET A 55 -3.28 1.05 1.47
C MET A 55 -2.74 -0.36 1.66
N LEU A 56 -1.67 -0.53 2.44
CA LEU A 56 -1.16 -1.85 2.86
C LEU A 56 -2.17 -2.57 3.75
N TYR A 57 -2.66 -1.91 4.81
CA TYR A 57 -3.69 -2.44 5.71
C TYR A 57 -4.95 -2.85 4.95
N ARG A 58 -5.46 -1.97 4.08
CA ARG A 58 -6.65 -2.25 3.28
C ARG A 58 -6.45 -3.43 2.35
N ARG A 59 -5.27 -3.57 1.75
CA ARG A 59 -4.98 -4.66 0.84
C ARG A 59 -4.95 -6.01 1.57
N ASP A 60 -4.39 -6.03 2.78
CA ASP A 60 -4.42 -7.22 3.64
C ASP A 60 -5.85 -7.55 4.08
N MET A 61 -6.55 -6.58 4.69
CA MET A 61 -7.92 -6.77 5.17
C MET A 61 -8.89 -7.16 4.05
N ALA A 62 -8.83 -6.51 2.89
CA ALA A 62 -9.74 -6.81 1.78
C ALA A 62 -9.52 -8.22 1.18
N ALA A 63 -8.43 -8.91 1.52
CA ALA A 63 -8.22 -10.31 1.12
C ALA A 63 -8.95 -11.30 2.03
N LYS A 64 -9.45 -10.87 3.20
CA LYS A 64 -10.26 -11.71 4.08
C LYS A 64 -11.57 -12.09 3.40
N SER A 65 -12.04 -13.30 3.65
CA SER A 65 -13.27 -13.86 3.06
C SER A 65 -14.49 -12.96 3.30
N GLU A 66 -14.54 -12.25 4.42
CA GLU A 66 -15.64 -11.34 4.79
C GLU A 66 -15.86 -10.16 3.81
N PHE A 67 -14.83 -9.79 3.03
CA PHE A 67 -14.91 -8.68 2.07
C PHE A 67 -15.01 -9.14 0.62
N VAL A 68 -14.88 -10.45 0.36
CA VAL A 68 -14.97 -11.02 -0.99
C VAL A 68 -16.39 -10.83 -1.53
N GLY A 69 -16.50 -10.35 -2.77
CA GLY A 69 -17.78 -10.10 -3.43
C GLY A 69 -18.45 -8.76 -3.08
N LEU A 70 -17.98 -8.06 -2.05
CA LEU A 70 -18.51 -6.72 -1.71
C LEU A 70 -18.02 -5.66 -2.70
N LYS A 71 -18.80 -4.57 -2.84
CA LYS A 71 -18.39 -3.46 -3.68
C LYS A 71 -17.17 -2.77 -3.06
N SER A 72 -16.19 -2.40 -3.91
CA SER A 72 -14.96 -1.76 -3.44
C SER A 72 -15.20 -0.48 -2.62
N SER A 73 -16.31 0.24 -2.84
CA SER A 73 -16.69 1.42 -2.07
C SER A 73 -17.11 1.06 -0.63
N GLU A 74 -17.87 -0.04 -0.47
CA GLU A 74 -18.32 -0.54 0.83
C GLU A 74 -17.15 -1.11 1.63
N VAL A 75 -16.28 -1.87 0.97
CA VAL A 75 -15.03 -2.39 1.56
C VAL A 75 -14.17 -1.24 2.11
N SER A 76 -13.96 -0.18 1.31
CA SER A 76 -13.18 0.97 1.76
C SER A 76 -13.83 1.73 2.93
N LYS A 77 -15.16 1.81 2.99
CA LYS A 77 -15.87 2.42 4.13
C LYS A 77 -15.65 1.62 5.41
N LYS A 78 -15.88 0.29 5.36
CA LYS A 78 -15.71 -0.60 6.53
C LYS A 78 -14.26 -0.62 7.02
N ILE A 79 -13.31 -0.89 6.14
CA ILE A 79 -11.88 -0.92 6.50
C ILE A 79 -11.39 0.46 6.97
N GLY A 80 -11.92 1.55 6.41
CA GLY A 80 -11.60 2.89 6.89
C GLY A 80 -12.01 3.12 8.35
N MET A 81 -13.12 2.54 8.80
CA MET A 81 -13.52 2.57 10.21
C MET A 81 -12.63 1.67 11.07
N MET A 82 -12.31 0.46 10.58
CA MET A 82 -11.40 -0.46 11.28
C MET A 82 -10.03 0.19 11.51
N TRP A 83 -9.43 0.78 10.47
CA TRP A 83 -8.14 1.46 10.58
C TRP A 83 -8.14 2.60 11.61
N LYS A 84 -9.24 3.37 11.70
CA LYS A 84 -9.34 4.44 12.70
C LYS A 84 -9.31 3.88 14.12
N ASN A 85 -10.01 2.78 14.35
CA ASN A 85 -10.14 2.13 15.66
C ASN A 85 -9.02 1.11 15.95
N GLU A 86 -8.12 0.90 15.00
CA GLU A 86 -7.02 -0.05 15.12
C GLU A 86 -6.01 0.39 16.19
N THR A 87 -5.33 -0.59 16.81
CA THR A 87 -4.36 -0.32 17.87
C THR A 87 -3.14 0.44 17.35
N THR A 88 -2.43 1.12 18.25
CA THR A 88 -1.22 1.88 17.91
C THR A 88 -0.13 0.95 17.38
N GLU A 89 0.02 -0.24 17.96
CA GLU A 89 1.02 -1.23 17.56
C GLU A 89 0.83 -1.68 16.12
N VAL A 90 -0.42 -1.93 15.71
CA VAL A 90 -0.75 -2.30 14.33
C VAL A 90 -0.54 -1.11 13.40
N LYS A 91 -0.95 0.10 13.80
CA LYS A 91 -0.68 1.31 13.00
C LYS A 91 0.82 1.51 12.77
N ASP A 92 1.63 1.33 13.82
CA ASP A 92 3.09 1.44 13.77
C ASP A 92 3.73 0.36 12.90
N LEU A 93 3.22 -0.88 12.96
CA LEU A 93 3.60 -1.97 12.06
C LEU A 93 3.37 -1.57 10.60
N PHE A 94 2.18 -1.11 10.24
CA PHE A 94 1.88 -0.70 8.86
C PHE A 94 2.62 0.58 8.44
N ASN A 95 2.99 1.45 9.40
CA ASN A 95 3.91 2.56 9.17
C ASN A 95 5.32 2.07 8.82
N ALA A 96 5.85 1.09 9.55
CA ALA A 96 7.13 0.45 9.24
C ALA A 96 7.09 -0.24 7.87
N MET A 97 6.02 -0.98 7.56
CA MET A 97 5.84 -1.57 6.24
C MET A 97 5.79 -0.53 5.12
N ALA A 98 5.18 0.64 5.35
CA ALA A 98 5.16 1.70 4.35
C ALA A 98 6.56 2.27 4.09
N ARG A 99 7.38 2.44 5.12
CA ARG A 99 8.80 2.83 4.98
C ARG A 99 9.60 1.78 4.20
N LEU A 100 9.38 0.49 4.46
CA LEU A 100 10.00 -0.59 3.67
C LEU A 100 9.54 -0.59 2.21
N ALA A 101 8.24 -0.38 1.98
CA ALA A 101 7.69 -0.31 0.63
C ALA A 101 8.26 0.89 -0.14
N GLU A 102 8.48 2.03 0.53
CA GLU A 102 9.14 3.19 -0.04
C GLU A 102 10.62 2.92 -0.36
N LYS A 103 11.38 2.32 0.56
CA LYS A 103 12.78 1.92 0.34
C LYS A 103 12.92 1.01 -0.88
N ARG A 104 12.12 -0.07 -0.95
CA ARG A 104 12.09 -0.99 -2.12
C ARG A 104 11.68 -0.29 -3.39
N HIS A 105 10.75 0.65 -3.30
CA HIS A 105 10.30 1.43 -4.43
C HIS A 105 11.41 2.35 -4.96
N SER A 106 12.15 3.04 -4.09
CA SER A 106 13.27 3.89 -4.49
C SER A 106 14.42 3.11 -5.12
N GLU A 107 14.71 1.91 -4.61
CA GLU A 107 15.73 1.02 -5.18
C GLU A 107 15.33 0.54 -6.58
N LYS A 108 14.05 0.19 -6.77
CA LYS A 108 13.52 -0.29 -8.04
C LYS A 108 13.32 0.82 -9.08
N TYR A 109 13.02 2.03 -8.63
CA TYR A 109 12.69 3.17 -9.47
C TYR A 109 13.52 4.38 -9.05
N SER A 110 14.82 4.33 -9.35
CA SER A 110 15.78 5.41 -9.05
C SER A 110 15.34 6.77 -9.61
N ASP A 111 14.67 6.78 -10.75
CA ASP A 111 14.26 7.99 -11.46
C ASP A 111 12.81 8.43 -11.12
N TYR A 112 12.21 7.85 -10.07
CA TYR A 112 10.85 8.20 -9.70
C TYR A 112 10.75 9.61 -9.12
N SER A 113 9.85 10.41 -9.70
CA SER A 113 9.45 11.70 -9.14
C SER A 113 7.93 11.82 -9.10
N TYR A 114 7.40 12.32 -7.98
CA TYR A 114 5.98 12.50 -7.82
C TYR A 114 5.47 13.76 -8.55
N THR A 115 4.93 13.57 -9.76
CA THR A 115 4.34 14.65 -10.56
C THR A 115 2.80 14.53 -10.62
N PRO A 116 2.04 15.16 -9.71
CA PRO A 116 0.58 15.13 -9.76
C PRO A 116 0.07 15.89 -10.99
N LYS A 117 -0.81 15.27 -11.78
CA LYS A 117 -1.52 15.97 -12.87
C LYS A 117 -2.49 16.97 -12.24
N ARG A 118 -2.24 18.26 -12.39
CA ARG A 118 -3.20 19.32 -12.03
C ARG A 118 -4.42 19.19 -12.95
N LYS A 119 -5.61 18.97 -12.39
CA LYS A 119 -6.85 19.19 -13.15
C LYS A 119 -7.02 20.71 -13.29
N LYS A 120 -7.26 21.22 -14.50
CA LYS A 120 -7.72 22.60 -14.66
C LYS A 120 -9.03 22.72 -13.88
N LYS A 121 -9.12 23.69 -12.96
CA LYS A 121 -10.41 24.08 -12.41
C LYS A 121 -11.13 24.75 -13.57
N GLU A 122 -12.22 24.16 -14.04
CA GLU A 122 -13.20 24.91 -14.82
C GLU A 122 -13.76 25.95 -13.85
N SER A 123 -13.42 27.22 -14.07
CA SER A 123 -14.09 28.35 -13.45
C SER A 123 -15.55 28.28 -13.91
N GLN A 124 -16.47 28.00 -12.98
CA GLN A 124 -17.88 28.28 -13.18
C GLN A 124 -18.13 29.78 -12.99
#